data_AF-A0A381SPQ5-F1
#
_entry.id   AF-A0A381SPQ5-F1
#
_cell.length_a   1.000
_cell.length_b   1.000
_cell.length_c   1.000
_cell.angle_alpha   90.00
_cell.angle_beta   90.00
_cell.angle_gamma   90.00
#
_symmetry.space_group_name_H-M   'P 1'
#
loop_
_entity.id
_entity.type
_entity.pdbx_description
1 polymer ?
#
loop_
_entity_poly.entity_id
_entity_poly.type
_entity_poly.pdbx_seq_one_letter_code
_entity_poly.pdbx_strand_id
1 'polypeptide(L)'
;MQGLFSTIQGRNQFYTRKFDAAGVNIDTFDTLDGLQDLPLTTKEELAADQEASPPWGTAHTEPLNCYTRYHQTSSTTGRPLRWLDTNQSWQWVVDCWKTVYRAAGVTSEDRIFFPFG
;
A
#
# COMPACT_ATOMS: atom_id res chain seq x y z
N MET A 1 -9.52 -12.52 5.86
CA MET A 1 -8.33 -11.77 6.33
C MET A 1 -7.05 -12.62 6.28
N GLN A 2 -7.12 -13.92 6.58
CA GLN A 2 -5.98 -14.84 6.47
C GLN A 2 -5.19 -14.76 5.15
N GLY A 3 -5.86 -14.69 3.99
CA GLY A 3 -5.17 -14.58 2.70
C GLY A 3 -4.30 -13.32 2.52
N LEU A 4 -4.65 -12.22 3.20
CA LEU A 4 -3.83 -11.00 3.21
C LEU A 4 -2.58 -11.23 4.08
N PHE A 5 -2.76 -11.78 5.28
CA PHE A 5 -1.67 -12.06 6.20
C PHE A 5 -0.66 -13.06 5.65
N SER A 6 -1.14 -14.15 5.05
CA SER A 6 -0.26 -15.15 4.41
C SER A 6 0.57 -14.56 3.28
N THR A 7 0.04 -13.54 2.60
CA THR A 7 0.73 -12.82 1.53
C THR A 7 1.78 -11.85 2.06
N ILE A 8 1.56 -11.29 3.26
CA ILE A 8 2.48 -10.36 3.92
C ILE A 8 3.65 -11.10 4.58
N GLN A 9 3.39 -12.21 5.26
CA GLN A 9 4.38 -12.93 6.06
C GLN A 9 5.59 -13.36 5.24
N GLY A 10 6.79 -12.93 5.65
CA GLY A 10 8.06 -13.27 5.02
C GLY A 10 8.32 -12.58 3.67
N ARG A 11 7.27 -12.14 2.97
CA ARG A 11 7.40 -11.44 1.68
C ARG A 11 7.55 -9.93 1.89
N ASN A 12 6.73 -9.34 2.76
CA ASN A 12 6.80 -7.94 3.14
C ASN A 12 7.61 -7.80 4.44
N GLN A 13 8.90 -7.48 4.34
CA GLN A 13 9.79 -7.50 5.50
C GLN A 13 9.46 -6.39 6.51
N PHE A 14 8.94 -5.25 6.06
CA PHE A 14 8.47 -4.19 6.94
C PHE A 14 7.38 -4.70 7.89
N TYR A 15 6.29 -5.24 7.34
CA TYR A 15 5.16 -5.72 8.14
C TYR A 15 5.47 -7.02 8.89
N THR A 16 6.33 -7.89 8.34
CA THR A 16 6.80 -9.09 9.06
C THR A 16 7.48 -8.69 10.36
N ARG A 17 8.50 -7.81 10.29
CA ARG A 17 9.20 -7.31 11.49
C ARG A 17 8.27 -6.60 12.47
N LYS A 18 7.33 -5.82 11.94
CA LYS A 18 6.38 -5.06 12.76
C LYS A 18 5.42 -5.96 13.54
N PHE A 19 4.87 -6.97 12.88
CA PHE A 19 3.98 -7.93 13.52
C PHE A 19 4.72 -8.82 14.52
N ASP A 20 5.95 -9.26 14.18
CA ASP A 20 6.82 -9.99 15.11
C ASP A 20 7.11 -9.17 16.37
N ALA A 21 7.46 -7.89 16.22
CA ALA A 21 7.75 -6.98 17.33
C ALA A 21 6.53 -6.69 18.21
N ALA A 22 5.33 -6.72 17.63
CA ALA A 22 4.07 -6.55 18.33
C ALA A 22 3.51 -7.87 18.93
N GLY A 23 4.18 -9.01 18.71
CA GLY A 23 3.71 -10.32 19.17
C GLY A 23 2.43 -10.79 18.46
N VAL A 24 2.13 -10.26 17.27
CA VAL A 24 0.93 -10.61 16.51
C VAL A 24 1.15 -11.95 15.82
N ASN A 25 0.44 -12.99 16.27
CA ASN A 25 0.39 -14.27 15.56
C ASN A 25 -0.68 -14.21 14.45
N ILE A 26 -0.23 -13.90 13.24
CA ILE A 26 -1.08 -13.72 12.07
C ILE A 26 -1.74 -15.01 11.58
N ASP A 27 -1.22 -16.19 11.93
CA ASP A 27 -1.84 -17.48 11.59
C ASP A 27 -3.14 -17.71 12.39
N THR A 28 -3.20 -17.12 13.58
CA THR A 28 -4.35 -17.25 14.50
C THR A 28 -5.30 -16.06 14.45
N PHE A 29 -5.00 -15.05 13.64
CA PHE A 29 -5.77 -13.82 13.56
C PHE A 29 -6.93 -13.97 12.56
N ASP A 30 -8.17 -14.09 13.04
CA ASP A 30 -9.33 -14.34 12.16
C ASP A 30 -10.59 -13.52 12.48
N THR A 31 -10.50 -12.53 13.37
CA THR A 31 -11.66 -11.74 13.80
C THR A 31 -11.54 -10.28 13.41
N LEU A 32 -12.65 -9.68 12.94
CA LEU A 32 -12.73 -8.24 12.71
C LEU A 32 -12.47 -7.46 14.00
N ASP A 33 -12.91 -8.01 15.15
CA ASP A 33 -12.69 -7.43 16.47
C ASP A 33 -11.21 -7.31 16.83
N GLY A 34 -10.37 -8.24 16.35
CA GLY A 34 -8.93 -8.22 16.58
C GLY A 34 -8.20 -7.11 15.83
N LEU A 35 -8.83 -6.44 14.84
CA LEU A 35 -8.18 -5.39 14.05
C LEU A 35 -7.68 -4.23 14.92
N GLN A 36 -8.35 -3.97 16.04
CA GLN A 36 -7.95 -2.94 17.00
C GLN A 36 -6.64 -3.27 17.73
N ASP A 37 -6.26 -4.55 17.77
CA ASP A 37 -5.04 -5.02 18.45
C ASP A 37 -3.82 -4.99 17.51
N LEU A 38 -4.02 -4.72 16.21
CA LEU A 38 -2.92 -4.59 15.26
C LEU A 38 -2.19 -3.25 15.45
N PRO A 39 -0.84 -3.24 15.35
CA PRO A 39 -0.09 -2.00 15.45
C PRO A 39 -0.40 -1.09 14.25
N LEU A 40 -0.73 0.16 14.54
CA LEU A 40 -0.94 1.19 13.50
C LEU A 40 0.35 1.47 12.75
N THR A 41 0.26 1.72 11.44
CA THR A 41 1.39 2.17 10.62
C THR A 41 1.35 3.67 10.39
N THR A 42 2.44 4.34 10.74
CA THR A 42 2.63 5.77 10.53
C THR A 42 3.46 6.04 9.27
N LYS A 43 3.38 7.28 8.79
CA LYS A 43 4.16 7.74 7.64
C LYS A 43 5.65 7.76 7.97
N GLU A 44 6.00 8.10 9.20
CA GLU A 44 7.37 8.23 9.67
C GLU A 44 8.09 6.88 9.68
N GLU A 45 7.39 5.80 10.05
CA GLU A 45 7.92 4.45 9.98
C GLU A 45 8.28 4.04 8.55
N LEU A 46 7.38 4.31 7.60
CA LEU A 46 7.63 4.01 6.18
C LEU A 46 8.76 4.86 5.60
N ALA A 47 8.84 6.14 6.00
CA ALA A 47 9.93 7.02 5.59
C ALA A 47 11.29 6.55 6.15
N ALA A 48 11.33 6.13 7.42
CA ALA A 48 12.53 5.58 8.06
C ALA A 48 12.96 4.25 7.41
N ASP A 49 12.03 3.38 7.05
CA ASP A 49 12.31 2.14 6.33
C ASP A 49 12.91 2.41 4.94
N GLN A 50 12.43 3.43 4.22
CA GLN A 50 13.03 3.85 2.94
C GLN A 50 14.42 4.48 3.10
N GLU A 51 14.68 5.16 4.21
CA GLU A 51 16.02 5.68 4.51
C GLU A 51 17.00 4.56 4.83
N ALA A 52 16.56 3.55 5.60
CA ALA A 52 17.37 2.40 5.97
C ALA A 52 17.58 1.39 4.81
N SER A 53 16.65 1.34 3.85
CA SER A 53 16.68 0.43 2.70
C SER A 53 16.31 1.15 1.40
N PRO A 54 17.17 2.07 0.93
CA PRO A 54 16.86 2.87 -0.25
C PRO A 54 16.87 2.03 -1.53
N PRO A 55 16.09 2.43 -2.57
CA PRO A 55 15.23 3.62 -2.59
C PRO A 55 13.76 3.34 -2.18
N TRP A 56 13.37 2.08 -2.09
CA TRP A 56 11.96 1.65 -2.00
C TRP A 56 11.52 1.23 -0.60
N GLY A 57 12.45 1.03 0.32
CA GLY A 57 12.17 0.35 1.58
C GLY A 57 11.90 -1.13 1.36
N THR A 58 11.23 -1.73 2.32
CA THR A 58 10.96 -3.18 2.40
C THR A 58 9.47 -3.50 2.54
N ALA A 59 8.61 -2.47 2.42
CA ALA A 59 7.15 -2.58 2.50
C ALA A 59 6.49 -3.05 1.19
N HIS A 60 7.09 -4.03 0.50
CA HIS A 60 6.62 -4.56 -0.78
C HIS A 60 6.62 -6.10 -0.75
N THR A 61 5.75 -6.75 -1.54
CA THR A 61 5.45 -8.19 -1.41
C THR A 61 5.91 -9.02 -2.62
N GLU A 62 5.91 -8.43 -3.81
CA GLU A 62 6.43 -9.05 -5.03
C GLU A 62 7.89 -8.67 -5.29
N PRO A 63 8.63 -9.43 -6.11
CA PRO A 63 9.95 -9.05 -6.59
C PRO A 63 9.92 -7.70 -7.32
N LEU A 64 11.02 -6.93 -7.26
CA LEU A 64 11.05 -5.57 -7.80
C LEU A 64 10.74 -5.47 -9.30
N ASN A 65 11.03 -6.50 -10.10
CA ASN A 65 10.72 -6.54 -11.53
C ASN A 65 9.22 -6.69 -11.85
N CYS A 66 8.38 -6.95 -10.85
CA CYS A 66 6.93 -7.01 -11.01
C CYS A 66 6.24 -5.63 -10.90
N TYR A 67 6.94 -4.62 -10.35
CA TYR A 67 6.40 -3.26 -10.25
C TYR A 67 6.71 -2.49 -11.52
N THR A 68 5.66 -1.92 -12.10
CA THR A 68 5.73 -1.21 -13.38
C THR A 68 5.39 0.26 -13.24
N ARG A 69 4.98 0.70 -12.05
CA ARG A 69 4.56 2.08 -11.76
C ARG A 69 5.14 2.54 -10.43
N TYR A 70 5.37 3.84 -10.37
CA TYR A 70 5.92 4.54 -9.23
C TYR A 70 5.09 5.79 -8.95
N HIS A 71 4.78 6.01 -7.68
CA HIS A 71 4.12 7.19 -7.17
C HIS A 71 4.95 7.78 -6.02
N GLN A 72 4.84 9.09 -5.82
CA GLN A 72 5.47 9.74 -4.69
C GLN A 72 4.61 10.85 -4.11
N THR A 73 4.75 11.08 -2.81
CA THR A 73 4.15 12.25 -2.16
C THR A 73 4.93 13.51 -2.51
N SER A 74 4.26 14.64 -2.72
CA SER A 74 4.90 15.93 -3.01
C SER A 74 5.79 16.46 -1.88
N SER A 75 5.60 15.98 -0.64
CA SER A 75 6.36 16.25 0.59
C SER A 75 6.94 17.67 0.72
N THR A 76 6.33 18.50 1.55
CA THR A 76 6.76 19.90 1.79
C THR A 76 7.86 20.04 2.85
N THR A 77 8.11 19.03 3.68
CA THR A 77 8.99 19.13 4.87
C THR A 77 10.01 17.98 5.01
N GLY A 78 10.13 17.09 4.03
CA GLY A 78 11.03 15.95 4.11
C GLY A 78 11.17 15.19 2.79
N ARG A 79 11.84 14.04 2.80
CA ARG A 79 11.97 13.20 1.60
C ARG A 79 10.59 12.65 1.18
N PRO A 80 10.24 12.74 -0.11
CA PRO A 80 9.05 12.09 -0.67
C PRO A 80 8.97 10.62 -0.30
N LEU A 81 7.82 10.19 0.23
CA LEU A 81 7.54 8.76 0.36
C LEU A 81 7.30 8.20 -1.03
N ARG A 82 8.03 7.14 -1.38
CA ARG A 82 7.92 6.42 -2.64
C ARG A 82 6.96 5.24 -2.52
N TRP A 83 6.16 4.98 -3.55
CA TRP A 83 5.24 3.85 -3.57
C TRP A 83 5.27 3.17 -4.93
N LEU A 84 5.18 1.84 -4.94
CA LEU A 84 5.28 1.02 -6.14
C LEU A 84 3.98 0.27 -6.37
N ASP A 85 3.61 0.16 -7.65
CA ASP A 85 2.43 -0.59 -8.07
C ASP A 85 2.78 -1.62 -9.15
N THR A 86 2.28 -2.84 -8.97
CA THR A 86 2.27 -3.85 -10.03
C THR A 86 1.16 -3.51 -11.03
N ASN A 87 1.13 -4.20 -12.17
CA ASN A 87 -0.01 -4.07 -13.10
C ASN A 87 -1.34 -4.42 -12.43
N GLN A 88 -1.35 -5.42 -11.54
CA GLN A 88 -2.56 -5.85 -10.85
C GLN A 88 -3.03 -4.83 -9.81
N SER A 89 -2.12 -4.32 -8.96
CA SER A 89 -2.49 -3.31 -7.95
C SER A 89 -2.93 -1.99 -8.60
N TRP A 90 -2.29 -1.60 -9.71
CA TRP A 90 -2.73 -0.44 -10.46
C TRP A 90 -4.12 -0.62 -11.07
N GLN A 91 -4.40 -1.81 -11.64
CA GLN A 91 -5.74 -2.09 -12.18
C GLN A 91 -6.80 -2.01 -11.09
N TRP A 92 -6.49 -2.48 -9.87
CA TRP A 92 -7.36 -2.32 -8.71
C TRP A 92 -7.64 -0.84 -8.38
N VAL A 93 -6.62 0.01 -8.37
CA VAL A 93 -6.80 1.47 -8.20
C VAL A 93 -7.73 2.05 -9.26
N VAL A 94 -7.53 1.67 -10.52
CA VAL A 94 -8.40 2.10 -11.64
C VAL A 94 -9.85 1.64 -11.43
N ASP A 95 -10.07 0.42 -10.96
CA ASP A 95 -11.42 -0.12 -10.74
C ASP A 95 -12.14 0.54 -9.56
N CYS A 96 -11.40 0.90 -8.49
CA CYS A 96 -11.92 1.75 -7.42
C CYS A 96 -12.37 3.11 -7.99
N TRP A 97 -11.57 3.76 -8.81
CA TRP A 97 -11.92 5.04 -9.43
C TRP A 97 -13.11 4.94 -10.39
N LYS A 98 -13.25 3.85 -11.16
CA LYS A 98 -14.45 3.60 -11.96
C LYS A 98 -15.71 3.58 -11.10
N THR A 99 -15.64 3.02 -9.90
CA THR A 99 -16.77 2.99 -8.95
C THR A 99 -17.12 4.39 -8.47
N VAL A 100 -16.12 5.20 -8.13
CA VAL A 100 -16.31 6.62 -7.75
C VAL A 100 -16.93 7.42 -8.89
N TYR A 101 -16.43 7.27 -10.12
CA TYR A 101 -16.97 7.96 -11.30
C TYR A 101 -18.41 7.58 -11.61
N ARG A 102 -18.76 6.29 -11.52
CA ARG A 102 -20.15 5.84 -11.65
C ARG A 102 -21.04 6.45 -10.58
N ALA A 103 -20.58 6.49 -9.32
CA ALA A 103 -21.33 7.11 -8.23
C ALA A 103 -21.51 8.63 -8.42
N ALA A 104 -20.55 9.29 -9.08
CA ALA A 104 -20.63 10.70 -9.45
C ALA A 104 -21.47 10.96 -10.71
N GLY A 105 -22.04 9.92 -11.35
CA GLY A 105 -22.87 10.05 -12.56
C GLY A 105 -22.08 10.23 -13.85
N VAL A 106 -20.76 10.03 -13.84
CA VAL A 106 -19.92 10.10 -15.04
C VAL A 106 -20.26 8.95 -15.99
N THR A 107 -20.45 9.30 -17.25
CA THR A 107 -20.80 8.41 -18.36
C THR A 107 -19.70 8.38 -19.42
N SER A 108 -19.88 7.55 -20.44
CA SER A 108 -19.01 7.54 -21.61
C SER A 108 -19.12 8.79 -22.49
N GLU A 109 -20.13 9.64 -22.29
CA GLU A 109 -20.32 10.88 -23.05
C GLU A 109 -19.55 12.08 -22.45
N ASP A 110 -19.11 11.94 -21.19
CA ASP A 110 -18.41 12.98 -20.47
C ASP A 110 -16.94 13.11 -20.88
N ARG A 111 -16.41 14.33 -20.78
CA ARG A 111 -14.99 14.64 -21.02
C ARG A 111 -14.35 15.04 -19.71
N ILE A 112 -13.31 14.31 -19.31
CA ILE A 112 -12.58 14.57 -18.07
C ILE A 112 -11.31 15.37 -18.38
N PHE A 113 -11.15 16.52 -17.74
CA PHE A 113 -9.95 17.33 -17.82
C PHE A 113 -9.07 17.08 -16.59
N PHE A 114 -7.82 16.67 -16.82
CA PHE A 114 -6.81 16.50 -15.78
C PHE A 114 -5.84 17.69 -15.85
N PRO A 115 -6.01 18.73 -14.99
CA PRO A 115 -5.18 19.93 -15.07
C PRO A 115 -3.72 19.71 -14.65
N PHE A 116 -3.44 18.60 -13.96
CA PHE A 116 -2.13 18.24 -13.43
C PHE A 116 -1.91 16.72 -13.57
N GLY A 117 -0.64 16.31 -13.69
CA GLY A 117 -0.21 14.91 -13.78
C GLY A 117 1.11 14.68 -13.05
#